data_AF-G5KCB4-F1
#
_entry.id   AF-G5KCB4-F1
#
_cell.length_a   1.000
_cell.length_b   1.000
_cell.length_c   1.000
_cell.angle_alpha   90.00
_cell.angle_beta   90.00
_cell.angle_gamma   90.00
#
_symmetry.space_group_name_H-M   'P 1'
#
loop_
_entity.id
_entity.type
_entity.pdbx_description
1 polymer ?
#
loop_
_entity_poly.entity_id
_entity_poly.type
_entity_poly.pdbx_seq_one_letter_code
_entity_poly.pdbx_strand_id
1 'polypeptide(L)'
;MEKLEQVVLPNGVTLRNPLIMAPMTTQLSFFNGELTQDEITYYTNRSHHIGAIITAAANVQPVGKGWEGELGIFDDKFIPKLSQLASEIKPNGAKAIVQIFHAGRMTSHLTNGGLTPVSASAVAAERENAEIPRALKDEEILQVIEDFKFATKRAIQAGFDGVEIHGANTYLIQQFFSPHSNRR
;
A
#
# COMPACT_ATOMS: atom_id res chain seq x y z
N MET A 1 24.99 -15.88 18.01
CA MET A 1 24.43 -15.24 16.81
C MET A 1 25.38 -14.14 16.39
N GLU A 2 25.87 -14.18 15.16
CA GLU A 2 26.69 -13.08 14.61
C GLU A 2 25.86 -11.79 14.55
N LYS A 3 26.52 -10.66 14.79
CA LYS A 3 25.90 -9.34 14.70
C LYS A 3 25.61 -9.07 13.22
N LEU A 4 24.35 -8.92 12.86
CA LEU A 4 23.97 -8.55 11.49
C LEU A 4 24.55 -7.18 11.14
N GLU A 5 25.20 -7.10 9.97
CA GLU A 5 25.88 -5.89 9.51
C GLU A 5 24.92 -4.86 8.92
N GLN A 6 25.34 -3.59 8.90
CA GLN A 6 24.58 -2.53 8.23
C GLN A 6 24.60 -2.72 6.71
N VAL A 7 23.56 -2.27 6.04
CA VAL A 7 23.46 -2.29 4.58
C VAL A 7 23.25 -0.88 4.06
N VAL A 8 24.08 -0.44 3.11
CA VAL A 8 23.91 0.83 2.40
C VAL A 8 23.18 0.54 1.08
N LEU A 9 22.01 1.14 0.90
CA LEU A 9 21.23 1.03 -0.32
C LEU A 9 21.85 1.88 -1.45
N PRO A 10 21.53 1.61 -2.73
CA PRO A 10 22.10 2.36 -3.86
C PRO A 10 21.87 3.88 -3.82
N ASN A 11 20.86 4.35 -3.10
CA ASN A 11 20.57 5.77 -2.90
C ASN A 11 21.28 6.40 -1.68
N GLY A 12 22.22 5.68 -1.05
CA GLY A 12 22.98 6.11 0.12
C GLY A 12 22.27 5.93 1.47
N VAL A 13 21.01 5.49 1.49
CA VAL A 13 20.30 5.22 2.75
C VAL A 13 20.92 4.01 3.44
N THR A 14 21.24 4.14 4.72
CA THR A 14 21.75 3.04 5.53
C THR A 14 20.63 2.38 6.33
N LEU A 15 20.50 1.06 6.20
CA LEU A 15 19.69 0.19 7.06
C LEU A 15 20.57 -0.35 8.19
N ARG A 16 20.04 -0.35 9.42
CA ARG A 16 20.77 -0.82 10.60
C ARG A 16 21.13 -2.31 10.57
N ASN A 17 20.39 -3.11 9.79
CA ASN A 17 20.64 -4.51 9.47
C ASN A 17 19.78 -4.90 8.23
N PRO A 18 20.00 -6.06 7.58
CA PRO A 18 19.25 -6.45 6.38
C PRO A 18 17.86 -7.03 6.67
N LEU A 19 17.41 -7.10 7.93
CA LEU A 19 16.09 -7.67 8.24
C LEU A 19 15.02 -6.63 7.91
N ILE A 20 14.12 -7.00 7.00
CA ILE A 20 12.99 -6.16 6.58
C ILE A 20 11.72 -6.91 6.90
N MET A 21 10.78 -6.24 7.57
CA MET A 21 9.42 -6.76 7.72
C MET A 21 8.67 -6.56 6.40
N ALA A 22 8.24 -7.67 5.81
CA ALA A 22 7.44 -7.68 4.59
C ALA A 22 6.07 -7.01 4.81
N PRO A 23 5.45 -6.46 3.74
CA PRO A 23 4.09 -5.92 3.80
C PRO A 23 3.11 -7.03 4.16
N MET A 24 2.40 -6.85 5.29
CA MET A 24 1.42 -7.80 5.79
C MET A 24 0.12 -7.08 6.09
N THR A 25 -0.91 -7.37 5.31
CA THR A 25 -2.26 -6.86 5.55
C THR A 25 -2.78 -7.32 6.91
N THR A 26 -3.08 -6.36 7.79
CA THR A 26 -3.53 -6.62 9.17
C THR A 26 -5.05 -6.57 9.32
N GLN A 27 -5.76 -5.87 8.41
CA GLN A 27 -7.18 -5.52 8.53
C GLN A 27 -7.52 -4.78 9.83
N LEU A 28 -6.57 -4.01 10.37
CA LEU A 28 -6.71 -3.30 11.64
C LEU A 28 -7.07 -1.81 11.50
N SER A 29 -7.13 -1.25 10.29
CA SER A 29 -7.59 0.13 10.09
C SER A 29 -9.11 0.22 10.29
N PHE A 30 -9.62 1.43 10.52
CA PHE A 30 -11.06 1.68 10.52
C PHE A 30 -11.64 1.49 9.10
N PHE A 31 -12.97 1.30 9.01
CA PHE A 31 -13.67 1.12 7.73
C PHE A 31 -13.44 2.27 6.73
N ASN A 32 -13.12 3.46 7.24
CA ASN A 32 -12.86 4.68 6.50
C ASN A 32 -11.39 4.84 6.03
N GLY A 33 -10.53 3.86 6.36
CA GLY A 33 -9.11 3.82 6.02
C GLY A 33 -8.15 4.44 7.02
N GLU A 34 -8.65 4.97 8.13
CA GLU A 34 -7.81 5.60 9.15
C GLU A 34 -7.17 4.54 10.07
N LEU A 35 -5.89 4.73 10.40
CA LEU A 35 -5.17 3.85 11.32
C LEU A 35 -5.81 3.82 12.71
N THR A 36 -5.91 2.61 13.27
CA THR A 36 -6.22 2.44 14.70
C THR A 36 -4.96 2.51 15.55
N GLN A 37 -5.13 2.72 16.85
CA GLN A 37 -4.00 2.65 17.79
C GLN A 37 -3.42 1.23 17.88
N ASP A 38 -4.23 0.19 17.68
CA ASP A 38 -3.78 -1.20 17.67
C ASP A 38 -2.87 -1.49 16.47
N GLU A 39 -3.22 -0.96 15.30
CA GLU A 39 -2.37 -1.08 14.11
C GLU A 39 -1.03 -0.36 14.28
N ILE A 40 -1.04 0.84 14.87
CA ILE A 40 0.19 1.57 15.19
C ILE A 40 1.06 0.75 16.16
N THR A 41 0.46 0.27 17.25
CA THR A 41 1.13 -0.56 18.26
C THR A 41 1.71 -1.84 17.65
N TYR A 42 1.02 -2.44 16.68
CA TYR A 42 1.47 -3.62 15.94
C TYR A 42 2.81 -3.37 15.23
N TYR A 43 2.98 -2.22 14.55
CA TYR A 43 4.24 -1.87 13.90
C TYR A 43 5.31 -1.44 14.89
N THR A 44 4.96 -0.63 15.90
CA THR A 44 5.90 -0.16 16.92
C THR A 44 6.59 -1.33 17.62
N ASN A 45 5.82 -2.35 18.04
CA ASN A 45 6.36 -3.53 18.70
C ASN A 45 7.32 -4.36 17.82
N ARG A 46 7.29 -4.18 16.50
CA ARG A 46 8.14 -4.91 15.54
C ARG A 46 9.36 -4.11 15.09
N SER A 47 9.43 -2.81 15.38
CA SER A 47 10.47 -1.91 14.87
C SER A 47 11.80 -2.00 15.62
N HIS A 48 11.82 -2.58 16.83
CA HIS A 48 12.94 -2.48 17.76
C HIS A 48 14.27 -3.05 17.27
N HIS A 49 14.27 -4.06 16.39
CA HIS A 49 15.48 -4.81 16.01
C HIS A 49 15.65 -5.06 14.51
N ILE A 50 14.87 -4.40 13.65
CA ILE A 50 14.88 -4.61 12.20
C ILE A 50 15.39 -3.38 11.44
N GLY A 51 15.89 -3.59 10.22
CA GLY A 51 16.38 -2.55 9.32
C GLY A 51 15.28 -1.65 8.80
N ALA A 52 14.15 -2.23 8.40
CA ALA A 52 13.00 -1.50 7.88
C ALA A 52 11.67 -2.25 8.11
N ILE A 53 10.59 -1.49 8.18
CA ILE A 53 9.21 -1.99 8.10
C ILE A 53 8.61 -1.48 6.80
N ILE A 54 7.99 -2.41 6.06
CA ILE A 54 7.05 -2.09 4.99
C ILE A 54 5.65 -2.32 5.55
N THR A 55 4.81 -1.29 5.56
CA THR A 55 3.43 -1.41 6.10
C THR A 55 2.57 -2.34 5.26
N ALA A 56 1.40 -2.68 5.79
CA ALA A 56 0.26 -3.13 5.01
C ALA A 56 -0.01 -2.15 3.86
N ALA A 57 -0.64 -2.69 2.80
CA ALA A 57 -0.94 -1.93 1.60
C ALA A 57 -1.93 -0.79 1.91
N ALA A 58 -1.57 0.41 1.46
CA ALA A 58 -2.35 1.63 1.62
C ALA A 58 -2.97 2.05 0.28
N ASN A 59 -4.30 2.15 0.21
CA ASN A 59 -4.98 2.43 -1.06
C ASN A 59 -4.79 3.88 -1.49
N VAL A 60 -4.42 4.06 -2.77
CA VAL A 60 -4.19 5.39 -3.36
C VAL A 60 -5.46 6.08 -3.86
N GLN A 61 -6.57 5.35 -3.95
CA GLN A 61 -7.86 5.86 -4.40
C GLN A 61 -9.05 5.02 -3.86
N PRO A 62 -10.24 5.63 -3.64
CA PRO A 62 -11.40 4.93 -3.06
C PRO A 62 -11.84 3.67 -3.82
N VAL A 63 -11.93 3.74 -5.16
CA VAL A 63 -12.30 2.58 -6.00
C VAL A 63 -11.27 1.43 -5.92
N GLY A 64 -10.07 1.75 -5.44
CA GLY A 64 -8.97 0.82 -5.29
C GLY A 64 -8.85 0.14 -3.93
N LYS A 65 -9.75 0.39 -2.99
CA LYS A 65 -9.85 -0.34 -1.72
C LYS A 65 -10.11 -1.82 -2.02
N GLY A 66 -9.24 -2.72 -1.55
CA GLY A 66 -9.29 -4.16 -1.72
C GLY A 66 -9.90 -4.97 -0.56
N TRP A 67 -10.00 -4.44 0.66
CA TRP A 67 -10.61 -5.16 1.80
C TRP A 67 -11.15 -4.23 2.90
N GLU A 68 -11.97 -4.77 3.80
CA GLU A 68 -12.37 -4.04 5.01
C GLU A 68 -11.22 -3.93 6.00
N GLY A 69 -11.12 -2.78 6.66
CA GLY A 69 -10.01 -2.44 7.56
C GLY A 69 -8.67 -2.19 6.87
N GLU A 70 -8.72 -1.77 5.60
CA GLU A 70 -7.55 -1.39 4.81
C GLU A 70 -7.05 0.01 5.11
N LEU A 71 -5.72 0.19 5.10
CA LEU A 71 -5.07 1.48 5.30
C LEU A 71 -5.33 2.42 4.12
N GLY A 72 -5.65 3.69 4.40
CA GLY A 72 -5.84 4.73 3.40
C GLY A 72 -4.66 5.71 3.30
N ILE A 73 -4.34 6.13 2.07
CA ILE A 73 -3.40 7.23 1.78
C ILE A 73 -3.90 8.14 0.63
N PHE A 74 -5.17 8.02 0.26
CA PHE A 74 -5.76 8.72 -0.89
C PHE A 74 -6.22 10.15 -0.60
N ASP A 75 -6.22 10.58 0.66
CA ASP A 75 -6.73 11.87 1.12
C ASP A 75 -5.82 12.47 2.21
N ASP A 76 -5.73 13.80 2.27
CA ASP A 76 -4.87 14.53 3.21
C ASP A 76 -5.29 14.30 4.67
N LYS A 77 -6.56 13.93 4.91
CA LYS A 77 -7.08 13.59 6.25
C LYS A 77 -6.32 12.44 6.92
N PHE A 78 -5.65 11.58 6.15
CA PHE A 78 -4.89 10.44 6.71
C PHE A 78 -3.50 10.86 7.22
N ILE A 79 -2.98 12.01 6.79
CA ILE A 79 -1.61 12.45 7.10
C ILE A 79 -1.34 12.45 8.62
N PRO A 80 -2.20 12.99 9.51
CA PRO A 80 -1.88 13.04 10.94
C PRO A 80 -1.61 11.66 11.57
N LYS A 81 -2.42 10.65 11.24
CA LYS A 81 -2.25 9.29 11.76
C LYS A 81 -1.11 8.54 11.07
N LEU A 82 -0.92 8.77 9.78
CA LEU A 82 0.25 8.29 9.04
C LEU A 82 1.55 8.85 9.62
N SER A 83 1.56 10.13 10.02
CA SER A 83 2.70 10.76 10.72
C SER A 83 2.98 10.12 12.06
N GLN A 84 1.93 9.83 12.83
CA GLN A 84 2.07 9.10 14.09
C GLN A 84 2.75 7.74 13.84
N LEU A 85 2.23 6.94 12.90
CA LEU A 85 2.79 5.63 12.56
C LEU A 85 4.27 5.72 12.14
N ALA A 86 4.61 6.59 11.20
CA ALA A 86 5.99 6.76 10.75
C ALA A 86 6.90 7.15 11.91
N SER A 87 6.46 8.07 12.78
CA SER A 87 7.23 8.51 13.94
C SER A 87 7.47 7.42 14.99
N GLU A 88 6.54 6.48 15.15
CA GLU A 88 6.65 5.40 16.15
C GLU A 88 7.48 4.20 15.65
N ILE A 89 7.60 3.99 14.33
CA ILE A 89 8.48 2.96 13.77
C ILE A 89 9.96 3.34 13.92
N LYS A 90 10.30 4.61 13.79
CA LYS A 90 11.67 5.10 13.61
C LYS A 90 12.58 5.23 14.85
N PRO A 91 12.12 5.27 16.12
CA PRO A 91 12.99 5.61 17.27
C PRO A 91 14.18 4.66 17.46
N ASN A 92 14.02 3.39 17.08
CA ASN A 92 15.07 2.37 17.18
C ASN A 92 15.91 2.25 15.88
N GLY A 93 15.80 3.21 14.96
CA GLY A 93 16.59 3.22 13.72
C GLY A 93 16.07 2.31 12.60
N ALA A 94 14.88 1.74 12.74
CA ALA A 94 14.18 1.11 11.61
C ALA A 94 13.70 2.20 10.63
N LYS A 95 13.76 1.91 9.34
CA LYS A 95 13.12 2.75 8.31
C LYS A 95 11.62 2.45 8.23
N ALA A 96 10.80 3.49 8.12
CA ALA A 96 9.37 3.36 7.89
C ALA A 96 9.07 3.52 6.40
N ILE A 97 8.55 2.47 5.76
CA ILE A 97 8.17 2.46 4.34
C ILE A 97 6.68 2.14 4.25
N VAL A 98 5.91 2.98 3.56
CA VAL A 98 4.50 2.68 3.29
C VAL A 98 4.36 1.99 1.94
N GLN A 99 3.67 0.84 1.90
CA GLN A 99 3.34 0.20 0.63
C GLN A 99 2.09 0.85 0.06
N ILE A 100 2.17 1.45 -1.13
CA ILE A 100 1.04 2.09 -1.81
C ILE A 100 0.54 1.21 -2.95
N PHE A 101 -0.79 1.09 -3.08
CA PHE A 101 -1.38 0.18 -4.06
C PHE A 101 -2.79 0.54 -4.51
N HIS A 102 -3.29 -0.24 -5.46
CA HIS A 102 -4.66 -0.22 -5.94
C HIS A 102 -5.10 -1.65 -6.27
N ALA A 103 -6.23 -2.10 -5.70
CA ALA A 103 -6.70 -3.49 -5.85
C ALA A 103 -7.07 -3.90 -7.30
N GLY A 104 -7.41 -2.94 -8.16
CA GLY A 104 -7.93 -3.20 -9.50
C GLY A 104 -9.13 -4.15 -9.46
N ARG A 105 -9.11 -5.22 -10.27
CA ARG A 105 -10.16 -6.25 -10.28
C ARG A 105 -10.20 -7.18 -9.06
N MET A 106 -9.31 -6.99 -8.09
CA MET A 106 -9.25 -7.81 -6.87
C MET A 106 -10.10 -7.23 -5.73
N THR A 107 -11.12 -6.44 -6.07
CA THR A 107 -12.09 -5.86 -5.14
C THR A 107 -13.52 -6.10 -5.64
N SER A 108 -14.50 -5.66 -4.85
CA SER A 108 -15.93 -5.76 -5.11
C SER A 108 -16.62 -4.44 -4.79
N HIS A 109 -17.83 -4.21 -5.33
CA HIS A 109 -18.65 -3.06 -4.95
C HIS A 109 -18.98 -3.05 -3.45
N LEU A 110 -19.06 -4.22 -2.80
CA LEU A 110 -19.30 -4.31 -1.36
C LEU A 110 -18.13 -3.76 -0.54
N THR A 111 -16.91 -3.88 -1.06
CA THR A 111 -15.67 -3.51 -0.37
C THR A 111 -15.26 -2.06 -0.61
N ASN A 112 -15.43 -1.56 -1.84
CA ASN A 112 -14.95 -0.25 -2.26
C ASN A 112 -16.01 0.86 -2.15
N GLY A 113 -17.09 0.64 -1.38
CA GLY A 113 -18.13 1.64 -1.12
C GLY A 113 -19.17 1.78 -2.24
N GLY A 114 -19.45 0.69 -2.96
CA GLY A 114 -20.48 0.62 -4.01
C GLY A 114 -19.97 0.95 -5.41
N LEU A 115 -18.66 1.11 -5.59
CA LEU A 115 -18.06 1.50 -6.86
C LEU A 115 -17.81 0.26 -7.73
N THR A 116 -18.01 0.37 -9.04
CA THR A 116 -17.64 -0.72 -9.95
C THR A 116 -16.12 -0.91 -9.96
N PRO A 117 -15.60 -2.14 -9.72
CA PRO A 117 -14.17 -2.41 -9.82
C PRO A 117 -13.60 -2.01 -11.19
N VAL A 118 -12.31 -1.65 -11.22
CA VAL A 118 -11.64 -1.20 -12.44
C VAL A 118 -10.39 -2.03 -12.73
N SER A 119 -10.04 -2.19 -13.99
CA SER A 119 -8.82 -2.90 -14.40
C SER A 119 -8.34 -2.47 -15.78
N ALA A 120 -7.29 -3.12 -16.30
CA ALA A 120 -6.78 -2.90 -17.65
C ALA A 120 -7.82 -3.24 -18.73
N SER A 121 -8.65 -4.27 -18.49
CA SER A 121 -9.72 -4.73 -19.37
C SER A 121 -10.90 -5.27 -18.58
N ALA A 122 -12.06 -5.44 -19.23
CA ALA A 122 -13.26 -6.01 -18.62
C ALA A 122 -13.17 -7.56 -18.50
N VAL A 123 -12.18 -8.03 -17.74
CA VAL A 123 -11.91 -9.45 -17.50
C VAL A 123 -11.95 -9.71 -16.00
N ALA A 124 -12.97 -10.45 -15.54
CA ALA A 124 -13.10 -10.85 -14.14
C ALA A 124 -11.85 -11.59 -13.64
N ALA A 125 -11.56 -11.47 -12.34
CA ALA A 125 -10.50 -12.27 -11.72
C ALA A 125 -10.87 -13.76 -11.77
N GLU A 126 -9.86 -14.63 -11.83
CA GLU A 126 -10.05 -16.09 -11.73
C GLU A 126 -10.31 -16.50 -10.27
N ARG A 127 -11.42 -16.00 -9.70
CA ARG A 127 -11.90 -16.28 -8.35
C ARG A 127 -13.41 -16.43 -8.37
N GLU A 128 -13.92 -17.23 -7.45
CA GLU A 128 -15.36 -17.40 -7.28
C GLU A 128 -16.01 -16.05 -6.95
N ASN A 129 -17.14 -15.75 -7.58
CA ASN A 129 -17.91 -14.52 -7.38
C ASN A 129 -17.14 -13.21 -7.69
N ALA A 130 -16.04 -13.27 -8.47
CA ALA A 130 -15.35 -12.07 -8.90
C ALA A 130 -16.24 -11.23 -9.84
N GLU A 131 -16.39 -9.95 -9.51
CA GLU A 131 -17.08 -9.02 -10.38
C GLU A 131 -16.30 -8.77 -11.67
N ILE A 132 -17.03 -8.56 -12.77
CA ILE A 132 -16.41 -8.10 -14.02
C ILE A 132 -16.04 -6.61 -13.81
N PRO A 133 -14.73 -6.26 -13.84
CA PRO A 133 -14.33 -4.89 -13.71
C PRO A 133 -14.71 -4.11 -14.97
N ARG A 134 -14.77 -2.79 -14.85
CA ARG A 134 -14.75 -1.90 -16.01
C ARG A 134 -13.32 -1.70 -16.49
N ALA A 135 -13.13 -1.67 -17.80
CA ALA A 135 -11.85 -1.25 -18.39
C ALA A 135 -11.62 0.25 -18.11
N LEU A 136 -10.44 0.59 -17.61
CA LEU A 136 -10.00 1.98 -17.48
C LEU A 136 -9.87 2.63 -18.85
N LYS A 137 -10.36 3.86 -18.98
CA LYS A 137 -10.07 4.75 -20.11
C LYS A 137 -8.66 5.32 -19.98
N ASP A 138 -8.10 5.81 -21.08
CA ASP A 138 -6.74 6.35 -21.07
C ASP A 138 -6.59 7.53 -20.10
N GLU A 139 -7.60 8.39 -19.99
CA GLU A 139 -7.59 9.52 -19.04
C GLU A 139 -7.64 9.05 -17.59
N GLU A 140 -8.34 7.95 -17.31
CA GLU A 140 -8.41 7.37 -15.97
C GLU A 140 -7.10 6.68 -15.58
N ILE A 141 -6.36 6.13 -16.55
CA ILE A 141 -5.00 5.62 -16.31
C ILE A 141 -4.08 6.76 -15.89
N LEU A 142 -4.16 7.91 -16.57
CA LEU A 142 -3.41 9.11 -16.19
C LEU A 142 -3.80 9.60 -14.79
N GLN A 143 -5.09 9.55 -14.44
CA GLN A 143 -5.54 9.88 -13.09
C GLN A 143 -4.98 8.92 -12.04
N VAL A 144 -4.98 7.60 -12.31
CA VAL A 144 -4.37 6.61 -11.41
C VAL A 144 -2.89 6.94 -11.17
N ILE A 145 -2.14 7.31 -12.21
CA ILE A 145 -0.73 7.72 -12.07
C ILE A 145 -0.59 8.95 -11.16
N GLU A 146 -1.45 9.96 -11.33
CA GLU A 146 -1.47 11.13 -10.45
C GLU A 146 -1.85 10.77 -9.01
N ASP A 147 -2.75 9.81 -8.80
CA ASP A 147 -3.13 9.35 -7.46
C ASP A 147 -1.97 8.64 -6.74
N PHE A 148 -1.18 7.81 -7.45
CA PHE A 148 0.06 7.24 -6.90
C PHE A 148 1.09 8.32 -6.53
N LYS A 149 1.20 9.37 -7.36
CA LYS A 149 2.05 10.54 -7.08
C LYS A 149 1.56 11.32 -5.85
N PHE A 150 0.26 11.56 -5.70
CA PHE A 150 -0.28 12.23 -4.51
C PHE A 150 -0.14 11.38 -3.26
N ALA A 151 -0.36 10.06 -3.33
CA ALA A 151 -0.08 9.14 -2.24
C ALA A 151 1.40 9.19 -1.81
N THR A 152 2.32 9.24 -2.78
CA THR A 152 3.76 9.42 -2.52
C THR A 152 4.04 10.75 -1.83
N LYS A 153 3.42 11.86 -2.27
CA LYS A 153 3.55 13.16 -1.61
C LYS A 153 3.06 13.13 -0.16
N ARG A 154 1.93 12.46 0.11
CA ARG A 154 1.40 12.29 1.46
C ARG A 154 2.31 11.43 2.34
N ALA A 155 2.90 10.38 1.80
CA ALA A 155 3.89 9.58 2.52
C ALA A 155 5.11 10.42 2.94
N ILE A 156 5.59 11.28 2.05
CA ILE A 156 6.68 12.24 2.35
C ILE A 156 6.24 13.23 3.43
N GLN A 157 5.05 13.83 3.30
CA GLN A 157 4.50 14.77 4.29
C GLN A 157 4.29 14.11 5.66
N ALA A 158 3.92 12.84 5.68
CA ALA A 158 3.78 12.04 6.89
C ALA A 158 5.13 11.59 7.50
N GLY A 159 6.26 11.84 6.82
CA GLY A 159 7.58 11.53 7.35
C GLY A 159 8.00 10.06 7.24
N PHE A 160 7.37 9.29 6.35
CA PHE A 160 7.90 7.99 5.93
C PHE A 160 9.28 8.17 5.25
N ASP A 161 10.16 7.20 5.43
CA ASP A 161 11.49 7.17 4.81
C ASP A 161 11.46 6.69 3.35
N GLY A 162 10.32 6.13 2.90
CA GLY A 162 10.14 5.69 1.53
C GLY A 162 8.73 5.19 1.24
N VAL A 163 8.51 4.86 -0.03
CA VAL A 163 7.30 4.16 -0.50
C VAL A 163 7.71 2.88 -1.21
N GLU A 164 6.92 1.83 -1.05
CA GLU A 164 6.96 0.65 -1.92
C GLU A 164 5.74 0.70 -2.85
N ILE A 165 5.97 0.64 -4.17
CA ILE A 165 4.88 0.53 -5.14
C ILE A 165 4.50 -0.94 -5.26
N HIS A 166 3.27 -1.30 -4.89
CA HIS A 166 2.80 -2.68 -4.99
C HIS A 166 2.49 -3.08 -6.45
N GLY A 167 3.53 -3.48 -7.18
CA GLY A 167 3.44 -3.99 -8.57
C GLY A 167 3.10 -5.47 -8.71
N ALA A 168 2.87 -6.20 -7.61
CA ALA A 168 2.75 -7.66 -7.58
C ALA A 168 1.33 -8.18 -7.24
N ASN A 169 1.22 -9.48 -6.95
CA ASN A 169 0.07 -10.17 -6.34
C ASN A 169 -1.28 -9.91 -7.01
N THR A 170 -1.32 -9.83 -8.33
CA THR A 170 -2.53 -9.68 -9.15
C THR A 170 -3.27 -8.34 -9.01
N TYR A 171 -2.67 -7.32 -8.37
CA TYR A 171 -3.26 -5.98 -8.22
C TYR A 171 -3.05 -5.10 -9.45
N LEU A 172 -3.59 -3.88 -9.45
CA LEU A 172 -3.83 -3.09 -10.68
C LEU A 172 -2.61 -3.00 -11.61
N ILE A 173 -1.43 -2.66 -11.08
CA ILE A 173 -0.21 -2.55 -11.91
C ILE A 173 0.12 -3.89 -12.58
N GLN A 174 0.07 -4.99 -11.83
CA GLN A 174 0.27 -6.34 -12.37
C GLN A 174 -0.81 -6.69 -13.40
N GLN A 175 -2.04 -6.20 -13.21
CA GLN A 175 -3.15 -6.45 -14.14
C GLN A 175 -2.91 -5.82 -15.51
N PHE A 176 -2.19 -4.69 -15.59
CA PHE A 176 -1.75 -4.10 -16.85
C PHE A 176 -0.59 -4.88 -17.48
N PHE A 177 0.27 -5.52 -16.68
CA PHE A 177 1.39 -6.31 -17.18
C PHE A 177 0.97 -7.71 -17.68
N SER A 178 0.00 -8.34 -17.02
CA SER A 178 -0.35 -9.74 -17.27
C SER A 178 -1.30 -9.91 -18.45
N PRO A 179 -1.01 -10.84 -19.39
CA PRO A 179 -1.95 -11.20 -20.44
C PRO A 179 -3.14 -12.01 -19.90
N HIS A 180 -3.24 -12.33 -18.60
CA HIS A 180 -4.47 -12.92 -18.05
C HIS A 180 -5.58 -11.87 -17.82
N SER A 181 -5.19 -10.62 -17.61
CA SER A 181 -6.08 -9.50 -17.25
C SER A 181 -6.10 -8.39 -18.29
N ASN A 182 -5.02 -8.24 -19.07
CA ASN A 182 -4.91 -7.20 -20.09
C ASN A 182 -5.24 -7.75 -21.49
N ARG A 183 -6.21 -7.10 -22.15
CA ARG A 183 -6.67 -7.33 -23.52
C ARG A 183 -6.62 -6.03 -24.37
N ARG A 184 -5.90 -5.02 -23.90
CA ARG A 184 -5.70 -3.74 -24.60
C ARG A 184 -4.79 -3.92 -25.81
#